data_AF-A0AAV7AU21-F1
#
_entry.id   AF-A0AAV7AU21-F1
#
_cell.length_a   1.000
_cell.length_b   1.000
_cell.length_c   1.000
_cell.angle_alpha   90.00
_cell.angle_beta   90.00
_cell.angle_gamma   90.00
#
_symmetry.space_group_name_H-M   'P 1'
#
loop_
_entity.id
_entity.type
_entity.pdbx_description
1 polymer ?
#
loop_
_entity_poly.entity_id
_entity_poly.type
_entity_poly.pdbx_seq_one_letter_code
_entity_poly.pdbx_strand_id
1 'polypeptide(L)'
;MKMAVLARWLLLLAAAGLVSGLPPVRWSQLSPDEPEVQGLVALAEREYNSASGQEDVYRALRVSDLRRQLVSGMKYDFTIFLGRTLCKKGDENDLDKCGLHISASLMEIQCKFSMLVVPWVNETKVLETKCSQEGLQKRSDESSSEASMTGEDAMLETLSLFKDFVNTYNKKYKDDEEALMRLQIFSQNLLKAKEIQEKDQGTAEYGVTKFSDLTEEEFRTLYLNPLLSSQPTRPMKMAVMPTDPSPAQWDWREHGAVTEVKNQGMCGSCWAFSVTGNIEGQWFLKKGSLVSLSEQELVDCDGVDKACGGGLPSNAYEAIEKLGGLESEQDYSYLGHKERCSFSTTKVSAYINSSVEIPKDETQIAAWLAEKGPISIALNAFAMQFYRKGISHPFRIFCNPWMIDHAVLLVGYGDRNGKPFWAIKNSWGKDWGEEGYYYLYRGTGACGMNTMCSSAVID
;
A
#
# COMPACT_ATOMS: atom_id res chain seq x y z
N MET A 1 29.43 -17.13 16.73
CA MET A 1 30.30 -17.26 15.53
C MET A 1 29.51 -17.30 14.20
N LYS A 2 28.48 -16.45 14.05
CA LYS A 2 27.64 -16.33 12.83
C LYS A 2 27.57 -14.90 12.26
N MET A 3 27.99 -13.87 13.01
CA MET A 3 28.05 -12.47 12.53
C MET A 3 29.24 -12.17 11.59
N ALA A 4 30.35 -12.90 11.69
CA ALA A 4 31.49 -12.76 10.77
C ALA A 4 31.17 -13.30 9.36
N VAL A 5 30.16 -14.16 9.25
CA VAL A 5 29.67 -14.70 7.98
C VAL A 5 28.80 -13.63 7.30
N LEU A 6 27.90 -12.95 8.02
CA LEU A 6 27.08 -11.84 7.49
C LEU A 6 27.91 -10.67 6.92
N ALA A 7 28.98 -10.25 7.61
CA ALA A 7 29.87 -9.19 7.10
C ALA A 7 30.61 -9.62 5.82
N ARG A 8 30.99 -10.90 5.70
CA ARG A 8 31.59 -11.47 4.48
C ARG A 8 30.59 -11.60 3.33
N TRP A 9 29.32 -11.88 3.60
CA TRP A 9 28.28 -11.98 2.56
C TRP A 9 27.90 -10.60 1.99
N LEU A 10 27.84 -9.57 2.84
CA LEU A 10 27.66 -8.18 2.40
C LEU A 10 28.84 -7.68 1.54
N LEU A 11 30.07 -8.08 1.90
CA LEU A 11 31.28 -7.80 1.11
C LEU A 11 31.34 -8.60 -0.22
N LEU A 12 30.85 -9.83 -0.25
CA LEU A 12 30.84 -10.69 -1.45
C LEU A 12 29.77 -10.28 -2.47
N LEU A 13 28.60 -9.83 -2.01
CA LEU A 13 27.56 -9.27 -2.87
C LEU A 13 27.99 -7.95 -3.53
N ALA A 14 28.79 -7.14 -2.81
CA ALA A 14 29.42 -5.95 -3.37
C ALA A 14 30.56 -6.29 -4.36
N ALA A 15 31.33 -7.35 -4.11
CA ALA A 15 32.43 -7.78 -5.00
C ALA A 15 31.96 -8.50 -6.28
N ALA A 16 30.74 -9.04 -6.31
CA ALA A 16 30.18 -9.78 -7.46
C ALA A 16 29.49 -8.89 -8.51
N GLY A 17 29.46 -7.56 -8.33
CA GLY A 17 28.93 -6.62 -9.33
C GLY A 17 27.41 -6.71 -9.58
N LEU A 18 26.64 -7.36 -8.70
CA LEU A 18 25.20 -7.59 -8.86
C LEU A 18 24.30 -6.45 -8.32
N VAL A 19 24.89 -5.41 -7.71
CA VAL A 19 24.22 -4.15 -7.39
C VAL A 19 25.19 -3.01 -7.70
N SER A 20 25.18 -2.53 -8.93
CA SER A 20 25.90 -1.31 -9.28
C SER A 20 25.16 -0.12 -8.67
N GLY A 21 25.69 0.43 -7.57
CA GLY A 21 25.35 1.80 -7.17
C GLY A 21 25.04 2.09 -5.71
N LEU A 22 25.18 1.16 -4.76
CA LEU A 22 25.11 1.55 -3.34
C LEU A 22 26.50 2.03 -2.88
N PRO A 23 26.68 3.33 -2.53
CA PRO A 23 27.90 3.77 -1.86
C PRO A 23 28.04 3.04 -0.51
N PRO A 24 29.27 2.89 0.02
CA PRO A 24 29.44 2.34 1.35
C PRO A 24 28.61 3.15 2.35
N VAL A 25 27.84 2.46 3.20
CA VAL A 25 26.99 3.08 4.24
C VAL A 25 27.84 4.03 5.08
N ARG A 26 27.76 5.31 4.75
CA ARG A 26 28.66 6.35 5.25
C ARG A 26 28.04 6.95 6.50
N TRP A 27 28.88 7.28 7.47
CA TRP A 27 28.46 8.12 8.57
C TRP A 27 28.04 9.49 8.02
N SER A 28 26.83 9.92 8.37
CA SER A 28 26.33 11.26 8.07
C SER A 28 26.41 12.13 9.32
N GLN A 29 26.91 13.35 9.19
CA GLN A 29 26.87 14.37 10.25
C GLN A 29 25.46 14.95 10.35
N LEU A 30 25.05 15.36 11.55
CA LEU A 30 23.71 15.94 11.81
C LEU A 30 23.84 17.23 12.62
N SER A 31 22.78 18.04 12.62
CA SER A 31 22.70 19.22 13.48
C SER A 31 22.13 18.86 14.87
N PRO A 32 22.68 19.41 15.96
CA PRO A 32 22.09 19.28 17.30
C PRO A 32 20.66 19.81 17.43
N ASP A 33 20.24 20.70 16.54
CA ASP A 33 18.92 21.34 16.56
C ASP A 33 17.80 20.49 15.94
N GLU A 34 18.13 19.33 15.35
CA GLU A 34 17.14 18.43 14.77
C GLU A 34 16.22 17.83 15.85
N PRO A 35 14.89 17.81 15.68
CA PRO A 35 13.94 17.33 16.70
C PRO A 35 14.20 15.89 17.17
N GLU A 36 14.64 15.01 16.26
CA GLU A 36 15.01 13.63 16.57
C GLU A 36 16.22 13.59 17.52
N VAL A 37 17.21 14.45 17.29
CA VAL A 37 18.42 14.55 18.11
C VAL A 37 18.07 15.09 19.49
N GLN A 38 17.17 16.07 19.60
CA GLN A 38 16.68 16.56 20.90
C GLN A 38 16.02 15.46 21.72
N GLY A 39 15.23 14.58 21.08
CA GLY A 39 14.65 13.40 21.71
C GLY A 39 15.70 12.42 22.22
N LEU A 40 16.75 12.16 21.43
CA LEU A 40 17.87 11.28 21.82
C LEU A 40 18.71 11.85 22.96
N VAL A 41 18.93 13.17 22.97
CA VAL A 41 19.63 13.86 24.05
C VAL A 41 18.84 13.78 25.35
N ALA A 42 17.53 14.01 25.31
CA ALA A 42 16.66 13.87 26.49
C ALA A 42 16.61 12.42 27.01
N LEU A 43 16.69 11.42 26.13
CA LEU A 43 16.86 10.03 26.55
C LEU A 43 18.23 9.79 27.19
N ALA A 44 19.31 10.30 26.60
CA ALA A 44 20.66 10.17 27.13
C ALA A 44 20.83 10.84 28.50
N GLU A 45 20.19 11.99 28.73
CA GLU A 45 20.11 12.65 30.04
C GLU A 45 19.43 11.75 31.08
N ARG A 46 18.28 11.16 30.72
CA ARG A 46 17.55 10.24 31.62
C ARG A 46 18.38 9.01 31.97
N GLU A 47 19.02 8.40 30.99
CA GLU A 47 19.90 7.23 31.17
C GLU A 47 21.11 7.55 32.06
N TYR A 48 21.75 8.70 31.88
CA TYR A 48 22.85 9.10 32.75
C TYR A 48 22.37 9.38 34.19
N ASN A 49 21.28 10.10 34.35
CA ASN A 49 20.75 10.44 35.67
C ASN A 49 20.23 9.20 36.42
N SER A 50 19.68 8.20 35.71
CA SER A 50 19.28 6.95 36.35
C SER A 50 20.47 6.08 36.74
N ALA A 51 21.52 6.02 35.91
CA ALA A 51 22.67 5.15 36.13
C ALA A 51 23.76 5.75 37.05
N SER A 52 23.86 7.07 37.16
CA SER A 52 24.90 7.72 37.96
C SER A 52 24.63 7.58 39.47
N GLY A 53 25.67 7.33 40.26
CA GLY A 53 25.60 7.37 41.73
C GLY A 53 25.54 8.78 42.34
N GLN A 54 25.38 9.81 41.50
CA GLN A 54 25.33 11.21 41.93
C GLN A 54 23.97 11.54 42.54
N GLU A 55 23.93 12.41 43.54
CA GLU A 55 22.68 12.86 44.16
C GLU A 55 21.97 13.95 43.35
N ASP A 56 22.71 14.69 42.53
CA ASP A 56 22.19 15.81 41.77
C ASP A 56 21.80 15.38 40.34
N VAL A 57 20.87 16.13 39.75
CA VAL A 57 20.43 15.96 38.36
C VAL A 57 21.40 16.69 37.43
N TYR A 58 21.72 16.07 36.30
CA TYR A 58 22.59 16.61 35.26
C TYR A 58 21.80 16.90 33.98
N ARG A 59 22.15 17.97 33.28
CA ARG A 59 21.53 18.39 32.02
C ARG A 59 22.58 18.63 30.94
N ALA A 60 22.21 18.37 29.68
CA ALA A 60 23.06 18.56 28.53
C ALA A 60 23.28 20.05 28.28
N LEU A 61 24.55 20.44 28.26
CA LEU A 61 25.02 21.79 27.92
C LEU A 61 25.20 21.94 26.41
N ARG A 62 25.75 20.90 25.79
CA ARG A 62 26.04 20.84 24.35
C ARG A 62 26.23 19.40 23.89
N VAL A 63 26.05 19.22 22.58
CA VAL A 63 26.23 17.95 21.87
C VAL A 63 27.33 18.12 20.83
N SER A 64 28.15 17.08 20.61
CA SER A 64 29.19 17.05 19.59
C SER A 64 29.41 15.64 19.05
N ASP A 65 30.27 15.49 18.04
CA ASP A 65 30.59 14.21 17.39
C ASP A 65 29.35 13.45 16.88
N LEU A 66 28.28 14.18 16.61
CA LEU A 66 26.99 13.61 16.24
C LEU A 66 27.05 13.06 14.82
N ARG A 67 26.85 11.76 14.71
CA ARG A 67 26.84 11.05 13.44
C ARG A 67 25.80 9.95 13.46
N ARG A 68 25.16 9.72 12.32
CA ARG A 68 24.26 8.58 12.12
C ARG A 68 24.78 7.62 11.07
N GLN A 69 24.41 6.36 11.22
CA GLN A 69 24.67 5.30 10.27
C GLN A 69 23.43 4.40 10.17
N LEU A 70 23.07 4.05 8.94
CA LEU A 70 22.04 3.05 8.70
C LEU A 70 22.57 1.64 8.98
N VAL A 71 21.91 0.90 9.85
CA VAL A 71 22.21 -0.50 10.17
C VAL A 71 20.89 -1.30 10.17
N SER A 72 20.68 -2.20 11.14
CA SER A 72 19.38 -2.77 11.49
C SER A 72 18.48 -1.73 12.20
N GLY A 73 18.35 -0.51 11.65
CA GLY A 73 17.86 0.68 12.36
C GLY A 73 18.76 1.88 12.12
N MET A 74 18.46 3.00 12.76
CA MET A 74 19.28 4.21 12.70
C MET A 74 20.22 4.23 13.91
N LYS A 75 21.50 3.95 13.68
CA LYS A 75 22.53 4.03 14.71
C LYS A 75 23.03 5.46 14.83
N TYR A 76 22.90 6.05 16.01
CA TYR A 76 23.42 7.35 16.37
C TYR A 76 24.62 7.19 17.28
N ASP A 77 25.73 7.84 16.94
CA ASP A 77 26.84 8.06 17.87
C ASP A 77 26.94 9.57 18.14
N PHE A 78 27.02 9.95 19.42
CA PHE A 78 27.18 11.34 19.82
C PHE A 78 27.82 11.47 21.19
N THR A 79 28.41 12.63 21.44
CA THR A 79 28.98 13.02 22.73
C THR A 79 28.11 14.12 23.33
N ILE A 80 27.61 13.93 24.55
CA ILE A 80 26.98 14.99 25.35
C ILE A 80 27.92 15.49 26.44
N PHE A 81 27.86 16.78 26.71
CA PHE A 81 28.54 17.41 27.84
C PHE A 81 27.50 17.79 28.89
N LEU A 82 27.60 17.19 30.06
CA LEU A 82 26.63 17.31 31.13
C LEU A 82 27.11 18.28 32.20
N GLY A 83 26.24 19.21 32.56
CA GLY A 83 26.40 20.15 33.66
C GLY A 83 25.56 19.75 34.87
N ARG A 84 26.14 19.86 36.05
CA ARG A 84 25.44 19.65 37.32
C ARG A 84 24.40 20.75 37.55
N THR A 85 23.20 20.35 37.96
CA THR A 85 22.14 21.29 38.38
C THR A 85 22.07 21.39 39.91
N LEU A 86 21.25 22.32 40.42
CA LEU A 86 20.97 22.45 41.85
C LEU A 86 19.89 21.46 42.34
N CYS A 87 19.33 20.64 41.45
CA CYS A 87 18.23 19.73 41.76
C CYS A 87 18.73 18.37 42.24
N LYS A 88 18.05 17.82 43.24
CA LYS A 88 18.32 16.48 43.78
C LYS A 88 17.42 15.43 43.12
N LYS A 89 17.94 14.21 42.96
CA LYS A 89 17.15 13.07 42.49
C LYS A 89 16.01 12.78 43.47
N GLY A 90 14.77 12.76 42.97
CA GLY A 90 13.55 12.57 43.78
C GLY A 90 12.66 13.82 43.94
N ASP A 91 13.17 15.02 43.66
CA ASP A 91 12.41 16.29 43.70
C ASP A 91 11.86 16.70 42.31
N GLU A 92 11.49 15.72 41.47
CA GLU A 92 11.22 15.89 40.03
C GLU A 92 9.92 16.63 39.67
N ASN A 93 9.08 17.00 40.65
CA ASN A 93 7.77 17.61 40.42
C ASN A 93 7.81 19.11 40.03
N ASP A 94 9.00 19.71 39.91
CA ASP A 94 9.16 21.13 39.58
C ASP A 94 10.34 21.35 38.60
N LEU A 95 10.30 20.64 37.46
CA LEU A 95 11.30 20.70 36.38
C LEU A 95 11.56 22.13 35.85
N ASP A 96 10.58 23.02 35.97
CA ASP A 96 10.68 24.43 35.55
C ASP A 96 11.57 25.27 36.48
N LYS A 97 11.77 24.86 37.75
CA LYS A 97 12.71 25.53 38.69
C LYS A 97 14.16 25.06 38.56
N CYS A 98 14.42 23.94 37.90
CA CYS A 98 15.77 23.44 37.67
C CYS A 98 16.52 24.19 36.56
N GLY A 99 15.87 25.15 35.90
CA GLY A 99 16.46 26.00 34.88
C GLY A 99 17.38 27.08 35.45
N LEU A 100 18.61 27.12 34.93
CA LEU A 100 19.46 28.32 34.81
C LEU A 100 20.37 28.75 35.99
N HIS A 101 20.85 27.81 36.81
CA HIS A 101 22.12 28.04 37.53
C HIS A 101 23.08 26.86 37.35
N ILE A 102 23.65 26.76 36.15
CA ILE A 102 24.86 25.95 35.91
C ILE A 102 26.04 26.78 36.43
N SER A 103 26.62 26.38 37.55
CA SER A 103 27.81 27.06 38.08
C SER A 103 28.96 26.91 37.08
N ALA A 104 29.47 28.01 36.53
CA ALA A 104 30.58 28.07 35.58
C ALA A 104 31.93 27.53 36.11
N SER A 105 31.93 26.96 37.32
CA SER A 105 33.10 26.46 38.04
C SER A 105 33.07 24.96 38.33
N LEU A 106 32.15 24.18 37.74
CA LEU A 106 32.01 22.75 38.03
C LEU A 106 32.21 21.87 36.78
N MET A 107 32.94 20.76 36.98
CA MET A 107 33.38 19.78 35.98
C MET A 107 32.30 19.43 34.95
N GLU A 108 32.61 19.64 33.65
CA GLU A 108 31.83 19.06 32.55
C GLU A 108 32.06 17.55 32.51
N ILE A 109 30.99 16.77 32.67
CA ILE A 109 31.06 15.33 32.47
C ILE A 109 30.82 15.06 30.98
N GLN A 110 31.80 14.47 30.32
CA GLN A 110 31.69 14.09 28.92
C GLN A 110 31.20 12.65 28.84
N CYS A 111 30.05 12.43 28.19
CA CYS A 111 29.49 11.10 27.96
C CYS A 111 29.30 10.82 26.47
N LYS A 112 29.86 9.71 25.99
CA LYS A 112 29.65 9.19 24.63
C LYS A 112 28.52 8.16 24.67
N PHE A 113 27.56 8.33 23.77
CA PHE A 113 26.43 7.44 23.58
C PHE A 113 26.46 6.84 22.18
N SER A 114 26.13 5.55 22.10
CA SER A 114 25.70 4.87 20.89
C SER A 114 24.27 4.38 21.09
N MET A 115 23.34 4.82 20.27
CA MET A 115 21.92 4.45 20.35
C MET A 115 21.45 3.88 19.00
N LEU A 116 20.55 2.91 19.05
CA LEU A 116 19.86 2.36 17.88
C LEU A 116 18.39 2.74 17.96
N VAL A 117 17.94 3.60 17.05
CA VAL A 117 16.53 3.93 16.89
C VAL A 117 15.95 3.00 15.84
N VAL A 118 14.82 2.37 16.16
CA VAL A 118 14.09 1.49 15.26
C VAL A 118 12.67 2.02 15.12
N PRO A 119 12.45 3.04 14.26
CA PRO A 119 11.19 3.79 14.20
C PRO A 119 9.95 2.91 13.95
N TRP A 120 10.12 1.82 13.21
CA TRP A 120 9.03 0.93 12.79
C TRP A 120 8.55 -0.06 13.86
N VAL A 121 9.28 -0.23 14.97
CA VAL A 121 8.79 -0.94 16.16
C VAL A 121 8.66 0.00 17.37
N ASN A 122 8.81 1.30 17.14
CA ASN A 122 8.79 2.35 18.17
C ASN A 122 9.74 2.05 19.34
N GLU A 123 10.93 1.53 19.03
CA GLU A 123 11.93 1.11 20.01
C GLU A 123 13.23 1.91 19.84
N THR A 124 13.82 2.35 20.96
CA THR A 124 15.15 2.94 21.00
C THR A 124 16.01 2.18 22.00
N LYS A 125 17.11 1.60 21.54
CA LYS A 125 18.05 0.84 22.38
C LYS A 125 19.33 1.64 22.62
N VAL A 126 19.76 1.73 23.88
CA VAL A 126 21.10 2.23 24.22
C VAL A 126 22.10 1.10 24.07
N LEU A 127 23.03 1.23 23.13
CA LEU A 127 24.03 0.21 22.82
C LEU A 127 25.27 0.35 23.68
N GLU A 128 25.73 1.58 23.91
CA GLU A 128 26.94 1.86 24.67
C GLU A 128 26.88 3.26 25.29
N THR A 129 27.34 3.36 26.55
CA THR A 129 27.52 4.63 27.27
C THR A 129 28.91 4.66 27.90
N LYS A 130 29.70 5.72 27.66
CA LYS A 130 31.04 5.90 28.24
C LYS A 130 31.22 7.34 28.74
N CYS A 131 31.45 7.53 30.04
CA CYS A 131 31.63 8.86 30.65
C CYS A 131 33.02 9.07 31.27
N SER A 132 33.46 10.33 31.39
CA SER A 132 34.87 10.66 31.65
C SER A 132 35.40 10.60 33.10
N GLN A 133 34.59 10.57 34.19
CA GLN A 133 35.12 10.30 35.56
C GLN A 133 34.15 9.64 36.57
N GLU A 134 34.77 8.76 37.38
CA GLU A 134 34.43 8.01 38.62
C GLU A 134 33.04 7.35 38.80
N GLY A 135 33.02 6.02 38.69
CA GLY A 135 32.08 5.16 39.44
C GLY A 135 30.97 4.46 38.65
N LEU A 136 31.28 3.72 37.57
CA LEU A 136 30.38 2.69 37.03
C LEU A 136 31.10 1.34 37.04
N GLN A 137 30.97 0.61 38.15
CA GLN A 137 31.27 -0.81 38.20
C GLN A 137 30.19 -1.54 37.39
N LYS A 138 30.62 -2.28 36.36
CA LYS A 138 29.80 -3.22 35.61
C LYS A 138 29.09 -4.18 36.57
N ARG A 139 27.76 -4.19 36.56
CA ARG A 139 26.98 -5.35 36.99
C ARG A 139 26.65 -6.18 35.75
N SER A 140 27.48 -7.18 35.49
CA SER A 140 27.12 -8.29 34.62
C SER A 140 26.21 -9.21 35.41
N ASP A 141 24.91 -8.98 35.34
CA ASP A 141 23.93 -10.02 35.69
C ASP A 141 23.62 -10.79 34.39
N GLU A 142 24.37 -11.87 34.19
CA GLU A 142 23.86 -13.02 33.44
C GLU A 142 22.71 -13.61 34.26
N SER A 143 21.48 -13.34 33.85
CA SER A 143 20.37 -14.24 34.14
C SER A 143 19.73 -14.69 32.82
N SER A 144 19.87 -15.99 32.58
CA SER A 144 19.14 -16.72 31.58
C SER A 144 17.68 -16.86 32.02
N SER A 145 16.73 -16.44 31.18
CA SER A 145 15.47 -17.17 31.02
C SER A 145 14.71 -16.70 29.78
N GLU A 146 14.49 -17.69 28.91
CA GLU A 146 13.35 -17.85 28.00
C GLU A 146 13.31 -16.99 26.73
N ALA A 147 13.64 -17.68 25.63
CA ALA A 147 13.49 -17.24 24.26
C ALA A 147 12.02 -16.93 23.94
N SER A 148 11.67 -15.64 24.01
CA SER A 148 10.56 -15.06 23.26
C SER A 148 11.12 -14.56 21.95
N MET A 149 10.70 -15.14 20.82
CA MET A 149 10.91 -14.67 19.43
C MET A 149 11.18 -13.16 19.36
N THR A 150 12.46 -12.78 19.32
CA THR A 150 12.95 -11.44 19.68
C THR A 150 12.86 -10.48 18.48
N GLY A 151 12.53 -9.21 18.68
CA GLY A 151 12.34 -8.21 17.61
C GLY A 151 13.49 -8.00 16.61
N GLU A 152 14.68 -8.56 16.86
CA GLU A 152 15.78 -8.62 15.89
C GLU A 152 15.51 -9.60 14.73
N ASP A 153 14.87 -10.73 15.00
CA ASP A 153 14.53 -11.73 13.98
C ASP A 153 13.43 -11.20 13.04
N ALA A 154 12.41 -10.56 13.59
CA ALA A 154 11.33 -9.91 12.83
C ALA A 154 11.86 -8.81 11.90
N MET A 155 12.93 -8.13 12.31
CA MET A 155 13.57 -7.08 11.52
C MET A 155 14.39 -7.65 10.36
N LEU A 156 15.17 -8.71 10.60
CA LEU A 156 15.90 -9.40 9.53
C LEU A 156 14.94 -10.01 8.51
N GLU A 157 13.81 -10.55 8.95
CA GLU A 157 12.74 -11.03 8.09
C GLU A 157 12.14 -9.91 7.24
N THR A 158 11.79 -8.77 7.85
CA THR A 158 11.23 -7.61 7.12
C THR A 158 12.20 -7.07 6.07
N LEU A 159 13.49 -6.94 6.41
CA LEU A 159 14.52 -6.51 5.47
C LEU A 159 14.70 -7.49 4.30
N SER A 160 14.64 -8.80 4.58
CA SER A 160 14.69 -9.83 3.55
C SER A 160 13.49 -9.72 2.61
N LEU A 161 12.28 -9.61 3.16
CA LEU A 161 11.04 -9.45 2.39
C LEU A 161 11.06 -8.18 1.55
N PHE A 162 11.57 -7.06 2.08
CA PHE A 162 11.68 -5.81 1.33
C PHE A 162 12.67 -5.92 0.18
N LYS A 163 13.82 -6.58 0.39
CA LYS A 163 14.78 -6.84 -0.69
C LYS A 163 14.16 -7.69 -1.80
N ASP A 164 13.43 -8.75 -1.44
CA ASP A 164 12.74 -9.60 -2.41
C ASP A 164 11.64 -8.83 -3.14
N PHE A 165 10.90 -7.99 -2.43
CA PHE A 165 9.91 -7.07 -2.99
C PHE A 165 10.51 -6.12 -4.02
N VAL A 166 11.61 -5.44 -3.68
CA VAL A 166 12.31 -4.50 -4.57
C VAL A 166 12.76 -5.20 -5.86
N ASN A 167 13.32 -6.41 -5.74
CA ASN A 167 13.76 -7.19 -6.90
C ASN A 167 12.57 -7.70 -7.73
N THR A 168 11.54 -8.25 -7.07
CA THR A 168 10.37 -8.86 -7.72
C THR A 168 9.59 -7.84 -8.55
N TYR A 169 9.40 -6.63 -8.02
CA TYR A 169 8.64 -5.58 -8.69
C TYR A 169 9.52 -4.50 -9.33
N ASN A 170 10.82 -4.76 -9.45
CA ASN A 170 11.81 -3.88 -10.07
C ASN A 170 11.70 -2.43 -9.58
N LYS A 171 11.58 -2.26 -8.25
CA LYS A 171 11.39 -0.95 -7.62
C LYS A 171 12.68 -0.14 -7.73
N LYS A 172 12.52 1.15 -8.04
CA LYS A 172 13.62 2.11 -8.13
C LYS A 172 13.26 3.32 -7.28
N TYR A 173 14.17 3.66 -6.38
CA TYR A 173 14.04 4.83 -5.50
C TYR A 173 15.10 5.86 -5.91
N LYS A 174 14.76 7.13 -5.76
CA LYS A 174 15.58 8.27 -6.15
C LYS A 174 16.90 8.32 -5.37
N ASP A 175 16.82 8.06 -4.08
CA ASP A 175 17.93 8.16 -3.13
C ASP A 175 17.69 7.23 -1.91
N ASP A 176 18.71 7.12 -1.05
CA ASP A 176 18.67 6.26 0.14
C ASP A 176 17.58 6.72 1.14
N GLU A 177 17.24 8.01 1.14
CA GLU A 177 16.20 8.57 2.02
C GLU A 177 14.82 8.10 1.58
N GLU A 178 14.50 8.14 0.29
CA GLU A 178 13.27 7.54 -0.24
C GLU A 178 13.24 6.03 0.01
N ALA A 179 14.34 5.31 -0.20
CA ALA A 179 14.38 3.87 0.03
C ALA A 179 14.07 3.50 1.50
N LEU A 180 14.55 4.31 2.45
CA LEU A 180 14.24 4.14 3.87
C LEU A 180 12.78 4.42 4.20
N MET A 181 12.22 5.50 3.65
CA MET A 181 10.80 5.80 3.79
C MET A 181 9.94 4.65 3.24
N ARG A 182 10.30 4.11 2.08
CA ARG A 182 9.59 3.00 1.41
C ARG A 182 9.69 1.70 2.20
N LEU A 183 10.84 1.41 2.82
CA LEU A 183 10.99 0.29 3.75
C LEU A 183 10.08 0.46 4.98
N GLN A 184 9.97 1.66 5.54
CA GLN A 184 9.11 1.93 6.69
C GLN A 184 7.63 1.74 6.33
N ILE A 185 7.19 2.27 5.19
CA ILE A 185 5.84 2.07 4.67
C ILE A 185 5.58 0.58 4.43
N PHE A 186 6.53 -0.13 3.80
CA PHE A 186 6.46 -1.56 3.58
C PHE A 186 6.27 -2.36 4.87
N SER A 187 7.04 -2.05 5.91
CA SER A 187 6.90 -2.69 7.22
C SER A 187 5.51 -2.45 7.83
N GLN A 188 4.97 -1.24 7.73
CA GLN A 188 3.63 -0.92 8.24
C GLN A 188 2.54 -1.66 7.45
N ASN A 189 2.70 -1.75 6.14
CA ASN A 189 1.78 -2.46 5.26
C ASN A 189 1.82 -3.99 5.47
N LEU A 190 2.95 -4.57 5.85
CA LEU A 190 3.00 -5.98 6.29
C LEU A 190 2.14 -6.22 7.53
N LEU A 191 2.20 -5.32 8.52
CA LEU A 191 1.34 -5.39 9.70
C LEU A 191 -0.13 -5.23 9.32
N LYS A 192 -0.43 -4.35 8.36
CA LYS A 192 -1.80 -4.16 7.88
C LYS A 192 -2.34 -5.38 7.14
N ALA A 193 -1.55 -5.97 6.25
CA ALA A 193 -1.88 -7.20 5.56
C ALA A 193 -2.14 -8.35 6.55
N LYS A 194 -1.32 -8.46 7.60
CA LYS A 194 -1.52 -9.41 8.70
C LYS A 194 -2.83 -9.15 9.46
N GLU A 195 -3.14 -7.90 9.77
CA GLU A 195 -4.40 -7.53 10.44
C GLU A 195 -5.63 -7.93 9.60
N ILE A 196 -5.58 -7.70 8.29
CA ILE A 196 -6.63 -8.11 7.36
C ILE A 196 -6.71 -9.63 7.31
N GLN A 197 -5.58 -10.33 7.21
CA GLN A 197 -5.50 -11.78 7.18
C GLN A 197 -6.14 -12.43 8.41
N GLU A 198 -5.88 -11.91 9.61
CA GLU A 198 -6.41 -12.43 10.87
C GLU A 198 -7.93 -12.23 11.00
N LYS A 199 -8.48 -11.23 10.31
CA LYS A 199 -9.90 -10.84 10.38
C LYS A 199 -10.71 -11.23 9.14
N ASP A 200 -10.06 -11.78 8.11
CA ASP A 200 -10.74 -12.27 6.90
C ASP A 200 -11.61 -13.47 7.25
N GLN A 201 -12.84 -13.45 6.76
CA GLN A 201 -13.84 -14.48 7.01
C GLN A 201 -13.89 -15.53 5.88
N GLY A 202 -13.06 -15.34 4.85
CA GLY A 202 -13.00 -16.10 3.62
C GLY A 202 -11.90 -17.15 3.68
N THR A 203 -11.14 -17.24 2.59
CA THR A 203 -9.95 -18.08 2.44
C THR A 203 -8.81 -17.29 1.80
N ALA A 204 -8.91 -15.95 1.79
CA ALA A 204 -7.93 -15.13 1.13
C ALA A 204 -6.58 -15.17 1.86
N GLU A 205 -5.53 -15.20 1.06
CA GLU A 205 -4.17 -14.93 1.48
C GLU A 205 -3.85 -13.46 1.14
N TYR A 206 -3.45 -12.70 2.16
CA TYR A 206 -2.97 -11.32 2.02
C TYR A 206 -1.46 -11.26 2.28
N GLY A 207 -0.77 -10.34 1.62
CA GLY A 207 0.66 -10.18 1.80
C GLY A 207 1.28 -9.17 0.84
N VAL A 208 2.53 -9.42 0.47
CA VAL A 208 3.34 -8.52 -0.36
C VAL A 208 2.79 -8.46 -1.79
N THR A 209 2.37 -7.27 -2.22
CA THR A 209 1.99 -6.94 -3.60
C THR A 209 2.91 -5.82 -4.10
N LYS A 210 2.80 -5.46 -5.38
CA LYS A 210 3.53 -4.30 -5.93
C LYS A 210 3.18 -2.95 -5.30
N PHE A 211 2.13 -2.90 -4.47
CA PHE A 211 1.67 -1.70 -3.77
C PHE A 211 2.13 -1.65 -2.32
N SER A 212 2.90 -2.64 -1.85
CA SER A 212 3.26 -2.75 -0.45
C SER A 212 4.17 -1.62 0.06
N ASP A 213 4.83 -0.85 -0.81
CA ASP A 213 5.62 0.34 -0.41
C ASP A 213 4.88 1.68 -0.58
N LEU A 214 3.58 1.65 -0.82
CA LEU A 214 2.74 2.84 -0.94
C LEU A 214 1.95 3.10 0.33
N THR A 215 1.83 4.36 0.73
CA THR A 215 0.86 4.74 1.76
C THR A 215 -0.56 4.53 1.22
N GLU A 216 -1.54 4.50 2.13
CA GLU A 216 -2.96 4.46 1.73
C GLU A 216 -3.32 5.65 0.83
N GLU A 217 -2.83 6.85 1.15
CA GLU A 217 -3.09 8.06 0.36
C GLU A 217 -2.48 7.98 -1.04
N GLU A 218 -1.24 7.52 -1.16
CA GLU A 218 -0.60 7.28 -2.46
C GLU A 218 -1.37 6.25 -3.26
N PHE A 219 -1.75 5.13 -2.65
CA PHE A 219 -2.52 4.08 -3.33
C PHE A 219 -3.87 4.59 -3.84
N ARG A 220 -4.62 5.30 -2.97
CA ARG A 220 -5.91 5.90 -3.32
C ARG A 220 -5.78 6.93 -4.44
N THR A 221 -4.74 7.76 -4.41
CA THR A 221 -4.54 8.83 -5.38
C THR A 221 -4.07 8.33 -6.73
N LEU A 222 -3.18 7.34 -6.74
CA LEU A 222 -2.51 6.89 -7.96
C LEU A 222 -3.26 5.77 -8.71
N TYR A 223 -4.00 4.91 -7.99
CA TYR A 223 -4.59 3.69 -8.57
C TYR A 223 -6.11 3.59 -8.44
N LEU A 224 -6.73 4.39 -7.58
CA LEU A 224 -8.16 4.35 -7.34
C LEU A 224 -8.87 5.56 -7.93
N ASN A 225 -10.18 5.61 -7.74
CA ASN A 225 -11.06 6.62 -8.28
C ASN A 225 -12.02 7.14 -7.18
N PRO A 226 -11.72 8.28 -6.55
CA PRO A 226 -12.55 8.81 -5.47
C PRO A 226 -13.93 9.28 -5.94
N LEU A 227 -14.14 9.52 -7.25
CA LEU A 227 -15.42 10.01 -7.78
C LEU A 227 -16.52 8.95 -7.74
N LEU A 228 -16.20 7.65 -7.63
CA LEU A 228 -17.19 6.58 -7.56
C LEU A 228 -18.10 6.68 -6.32
N SER A 229 -17.63 7.35 -5.26
CA SER A 229 -18.44 7.66 -4.09
C SER A 229 -19.47 8.78 -4.31
N SER A 230 -19.41 9.48 -5.45
CA SER A 230 -20.33 10.56 -5.83
C SER A 230 -21.58 10.03 -6.50
N GLN A 231 -22.69 10.78 -6.39
CA GLN A 231 -23.92 10.44 -7.12
C GLN A 231 -23.74 10.67 -8.63
N PRO A 232 -24.21 9.77 -9.49
CA PRO A 232 -24.20 9.99 -10.93
C PRO A 232 -25.03 11.22 -11.29
N THR A 233 -24.55 12.00 -12.26
CA THR A 233 -25.23 13.22 -12.73
C THR A 233 -26.54 12.90 -13.44
N ARG A 234 -26.65 11.70 -14.03
CA ARG A 234 -27.86 11.18 -14.68
C ARG A 234 -28.06 9.71 -14.34
N PRO A 235 -29.24 9.30 -13.89
CA PRO A 235 -29.53 7.90 -13.63
C PRO A 235 -29.65 7.12 -14.94
N MET A 236 -29.08 5.91 -14.98
CA MET A 236 -29.29 4.95 -16.07
C MET A 236 -30.70 4.35 -15.97
N LYS A 237 -31.18 3.79 -17.08
CA LYS A 237 -32.44 3.02 -17.05
C LYS A 237 -32.21 1.70 -16.32
N MET A 238 -33.18 1.27 -15.53
CA MET A 238 -33.11 -0.05 -14.89
C MET A 238 -33.20 -1.16 -15.93
N ALA A 239 -32.36 -2.18 -15.76
CA ALA A 239 -32.32 -3.37 -16.58
C ALA A 239 -33.60 -4.21 -16.45
N VAL A 240 -34.02 -4.82 -17.56
CA VAL A 240 -35.04 -5.89 -17.54
C VAL A 240 -34.31 -7.20 -17.22
N MET A 241 -34.60 -7.75 -16.04
CA MET A 241 -33.85 -8.89 -15.53
C MET A 241 -34.31 -10.21 -16.15
N PRO A 242 -33.37 -11.16 -16.37
CA PRO A 242 -33.69 -12.56 -16.59
C PRO A 242 -34.71 -13.12 -15.60
N THR A 243 -35.64 -13.94 -16.10
CA THR A 243 -36.61 -14.65 -15.26
C THR A 243 -36.14 -16.05 -14.88
N ASP A 244 -35.23 -16.62 -15.66
CA ASP A 244 -34.74 -17.97 -15.46
C ASP A 244 -33.74 -18.00 -14.29
N PRO A 245 -33.73 -19.09 -13.49
CA PRO A 245 -32.76 -19.24 -12.43
C PRO A 245 -31.36 -19.32 -13.02
N SER A 246 -30.42 -18.60 -12.41
CA SER A 246 -29.02 -18.65 -12.80
C SER A 246 -28.43 -20.05 -12.50
N PRO A 247 -27.47 -20.55 -13.31
CA PRO A 247 -26.74 -21.78 -12.97
C PRO A 247 -26.00 -21.63 -11.63
N ALA A 248 -25.53 -22.74 -11.05
CA ALA A 248 -24.82 -22.71 -9.76
C ALA A 248 -23.46 -22.01 -9.85
N GLN A 249 -22.83 -22.06 -11.03
CA GLN A 249 -21.56 -21.45 -11.36
C GLN A 249 -21.56 -21.00 -12.82
N TRP A 250 -20.83 -19.94 -13.13
CA TRP A 250 -20.65 -19.43 -14.47
C TRP A 250 -19.37 -18.60 -14.57
N ASP A 251 -18.62 -18.74 -15.66
CA ASP A 251 -17.38 -17.99 -15.85
C ASP A 251 -17.16 -17.61 -17.33
N TRP A 252 -17.32 -16.34 -17.65
CA TRP A 252 -17.18 -15.87 -19.03
C TRP A 252 -15.78 -16.01 -19.64
N ARG A 253 -14.76 -16.25 -18.82
CA ARG A 253 -13.40 -16.58 -19.30
C ARG A 253 -13.41 -17.90 -20.07
N GLU A 254 -14.21 -18.86 -19.62
CA GLU A 254 -14.36 -20.18 -20.26
C GLU A 254 -15.25 -20.13 -21.51
N HIS A 255 -15.97 -19.02 -21.70
CA HIS A 255 -16.92 -18.81 -22.80
C HIS A 255 -16.48 -17.73 -23.80
N GLY A 256 -15.25 -17.22 -23.70
CA GLY A 256 -14.64 -16.32 -24.69
C GLY A 256 -15.12 -14.86 -24.65
N ALA A 257 -15.87 -14.45 -23.61
CA ALA A 257 -16.39 -13.08 -23.49
C ALA A 257 -15.51 -12.16 -22.61
N VAL A 258 -14.24 -12.52 -22.39
CA VAL A 258 -13.32 -11.78 -21.52
C VAL A 258 -11.96 -11.69 -22.21
N THR A 259 -11.49 -10.48 -22.46
CA THR A 259 -10.14 -10.22 -22.98
C THR A 259 -9.07 -10.45 -21.91
N GLU A 260 -7.79 -10.38 -22.29
CA GLU A 260 -6.67 -10.44 -21.37
C GLU A 260 -6.72 -9.34 -20.29
N VAL A 261 -6.12 -9.62 -19.12
CA VAL A 261 -5.95 -8.61 -18.06
C VAL A 261 -4.99 -7.52 -18.53
N LYS A 262 -5.43 -6.26 -18.39
CA LYS A 262 -4.66 -5.04 -18.72
C LYS A 262 -4.12 -4.37 -17.45
N ASN A 263 -3.38 -3.27 -17.61
CA ASN A 263 -2.79 -2.52 -16.50
C ASN A 263 -2.96 -1.00 -16.68
N GLN A 264 -3.72 -0.36 -15.80
CA GLN A 264 -3.97 1.08 -15.80
C GLN A 264 -2.75 1.91 -15.37
N GLY A 265 -1.75 1.29 -14.72
CA GLY A 265 -0.61 2.03 -14.18
C GLY A 265 -1.03 3.06 -13.12
N MET A 266 -0.26 4.15 -13.02
CA MET A 266 -0.49 5.24 -12.05
C MET A 266 -1.50 6.28 -12.57
N CYS A 267 -2.65 5.80 -13.02
CA CYS A 267 -3.75 6.61 -13.53
C CYS A 267 -5.06 6.07 -12.95
N GLY A 268 -5.88 6.93 -12.34
CA GLY A 268 -7.20 6.58 -11.80
C GLY A 268 -8.27 6.31 -12.86
N SER A 269 -7.93 5.57 -13.92
CA SER A 269 -8.81 5.26 -15.06
C SER A 269 -9.51 3.91 -14.96
N CYS A 270 -9.61 3.30 -13.78
CA CYS A 270 -10.30 2.02 -13.57
C CYS A 270 -11.74 2.02 -14.11
N TRP A 271 -12.40 3.19 -14.10
CA TRP A 271 -13.73 3.40 -14.67
C TRP A 271 -13.78 3.10 -16.18
N ALA A 272 -12.75 3.51 -16.93
CA ALA A 272 -12.63 3.24 -18.35
C ALA A 272 -12.42 1.73 -18.59
N PHE A 273 -11.50 1.09 -17.86
CA PHE A 273 -11.25 -0.36 -17.96
C PHE A 273 -12.47 -1.21 -17.62
N SER A 274 -13.25 -0.80 -16.62
CA SER A 274 -14.48 -1.50 -16.23
C SER A 274 -15.54 -1.45 -17.33
N VAL A 275 -15.69 -0.29 -17.97
CA VAL A 275 -16.67 -0.06 -19.03
C VAL A 275 -16.25 -0.70 -20.34
N THR A 276 -15.00 -0.52 -20.77
CA THR A 276 -14.47 -1.20 -21.97
C THR A 276 -14.61 -2.70 -21.81
N GLY A 277 -14.15 -3.28 -20.70
CA GLY A 277 -14.29 -4.71 -20.43
C GLY A 277 -15.73 -5.24 -20.46
N ASN A 278 -16.70 -4.44 -20.02
CA ASN A 278 -18.12 -4.79 -20.17
C ASN A 278 -18.53 -4.79 -21.65
N ILE A 279 -18.18 -3.75 -22.41
CA ILE A 279 -18.53 -3.62 -23.83
C ILE A 279 -17.87 -4.72 -24.67
N GLU A 280 -16.62 -5.08 -24.39
CA GLU A 280 -15.92 -6.19 -25.04
C GLU A 280 -16.71 -7.51 -24.90
N GLY A 281 -17.19 -7.79 -23.67
CA GLY A 281 -18.04 -8.93 -23.40
C GLY A 281 -19.40 -8.84 -24.11
N GLN A 282 -20.12 -7.72 -23.96
CA GLN A 282 -21.41 -7.52 -24.62
C GLN A 282 -21.32 -7.63 -26.15
N TRP A 283 -20.25 -7.09 -26.73
CA TRP A 283 -19.99 -7.13 -28.16
C TRP A 283 -19.70 -8.57 -28.63
N PHE A 284 -18.91 -9.33 -27.88
CA PHE A 284 -18.71 -10.76 -28.16
C PHE A 284 -20.04 -11.53 -28.15
N LEU A 285 -20.89 -11.33 -27.12
CA LEU A 285 -22.17 -12.02 -27.04
C LEU A 285 -23.12 -11.66 -28.21
N LYS A 286 -23.07 -10.42 -28.70
CA LYS A 286 -24.02 -9.92 -29.72
C LYS A 286 -23.53 -10.05 -31.15
N LYS A 287 -22.23 -9.88 -31.39
CA LYS A 287 -21.62 -9.84 -32.72
C LYS A 287 -20.72 -11.05 -32.99
N GLY A 288 -20.40 -11.85 -31.97
CA GLY A 288 -19.61 -13.07 -32.09
C GLY A 288 -18.10 -12.83 -32.22
N SER A 289 -17.63 -11.59 -32.10
CA SER A 289 -16.21 -11.25 -32.14
C SER A 289 -15.76 -10.62 -30.83
N LEU A 290 -14.69 -11.15 -30.23
CA LEU A 290 -14.05 -10.54 -29.08
C LEU A 290 -13.01 -9.55 -29.59
N VAL A 291 -13.17 -8.27 -29.24
CA VAL A 291 -12.27 -7.19 -29.65
C VAL A 291 -11.74 -6.54 -28.38
N SER A 292 -10.44 -6.26 -28.30
CA SER A 292 -9.87 -5.44 -27.23
C SER A 292 -10.08 -3.97 -27.58
N LEU A 293 -10.78 -3.21 -26.72
CA LEU A 293 -11.18 -1.83 -26.96
C LEU A 293 -10.26 -0.83 -26.26
N SER A 294 -10.20 0.40 -26.76
CA SER A 294 -9.33 1.45 -26.21
C SER A 294 -9.89 2.06 -24.93
N GLU A 295 -9.17 1.92 -23.81
CA GLU A 295 -9.43 2.76 -22.63
C GLU A 295 -8.92 4.19 -22.80
N GLN A 296 -7.87 4.38 -23.60
CA GLN A 296 -7.24 5.68 -23.81
C GLN A 296 -8.19 6.68 -24.46
N GLU A 297 -9.03 6.20 -25.38
CA GLU A 297 -10.05 7.02 -26.03
C GLU A 297 -10.99 7.65 -24.99
N LEU A 298 -11.44 6.90 -23.99
CA LEU A 298 -12.23 7.45 -22.87
C LEU A 298 -11.42 8.45 -22.04
N VAL A 299 -10.16 8.13 -21.73
CA VAL A 299 -9.26 9.01 -20.97
C VAL A 299 -9.07 10.37 -21.67
N ASP A 300 -9.01 10.39 -22.99
CA ASP A 300 -8.72 11.59 -23.78
C ASP A 300 -9.96 12.35 -24.23
N CYS A 301 -11.02 11.62 -24.65
CA CYS A 301 -12.17 12.15 -25.37
C CYS A 301 -13.41 12.34 -24.50
N ASP A 302 -13.50 11.71 -23.33
CA ASP A 302 -14.58 12.00 -22.39
C ASP A 302 -14.41 13.44 -21.82
N GLY A 303 -15.35 14.30 -22.18
CA GLY A 303 -15.40 15.70 -21.71
C GLY A 303 -16.08 15.90 -20.37
N VAL A 304 -16.67 14.85 -19.77
CA VAL A 304 -17.40 14.88 -18.49
C VAL A 304 -16.51 14.38 -17.36
N ASP A 305 -15.84 13.24 -17.55
CA ASP A 305 -14.97 12.65 -16.56
C ASP A 305 -13.58 13.31 -16.52
N LYS A 306 -12.78 12.96 -15.51
CA LYS A 306 -11.50 13.61 -15.19
C LYS A 306 -10.28 12.79 -15.58
N ALA A 307 -10.40 11.92 -16.58
CA ALA A 307 -9.30 11.08 -17.05
C ALA A 307 -8.68 10.28 -15.87
N CYS A 308 -7.39 10.48 -15.58
CA CYS A 308 -6.71 9.87 -14.43
C CYS A 308 -7.16 10.39 -13.06
N GLY A 309 -7.90 11.51 -13.01
CA GLY A 309 -8.53 12.01 -11.79
C GLY A 309 -9.83 11.30 -11.43
N GLY A 310 -10.25 10.32 -12.22
CA GLY A 310 -11.45 9.51 -11.99
C GLY A 310 -12.60 9.82 -12.95
N GLY A 311 -13.58 8.93 -12.95
CA GLY A 311 -14.78 8.99 -13.78
C GLY A 311 -15.89 8.06 -13.30
N LEU A 312 -17.05 8.08 -13.94
CA LEU A 312 -18.18 7.23 -13.57
C LEU A 312 -18.53 6.31 -14.74
N PRO A 313 -18.82 5.00 -14.51
CA PRO A 313 -19.24 4.11 -15.58
C PRO A 313 -20.42 4.64 -16.40
N SER A 314 -21.39 5.31 -15.76
CA SER A 314 -22.53 5.93 -16.44
C SER A 314 -22.12 7.05 -17.41
N ASN A 315 -21.15 7.88 -17.03
CA ASN A 315 -20.66 8.97 -17.87
C ASN A 315 -19.89 8.41 -19.08
N ALA A 316 -19.07 7.39 -18.83
CA ALA A 316 -18.32 6.71 -19.87
C ALA A 316 -19.23 6.07 -20.94
N TYR A 317 -20.30 5.37 -20.54
CA TYR A 317 -21.27 4.86 -21.52
C TYR A 317 -21.90 6.01 -22.33
N GLU A 318 -22.34 7.10 -21.68
CA GLU A 318 -22.90 8.26 -22.39
C GLU A 318 -21.88 8.91 -23.34
N ALA A 319 -20.61 8.95 -22.97
CA ALA A 319 -19.53 9.45 -23.82
C ALA A 319 -19.37 8.58 -25.08
N ILE A 320 -19.36 7.25 -24.94
CA ILE A 320 -19.23 6.31 -26.06
C ILE A 320 -20.43 6.41 -27.00
N GLU A 321 -21.65 6.51 -26.46
CA GLU A 321 -22.87 6.72 -27.25
C GLU A 321 -22.77 7.99 -28.09
N LYS A 322 -22.21 9.08 -27.54
CA LYS A 322 -22.02 10.36 -28.24
C LYS A 322 -20.88 10.33 -29.27
N LEU A 323 -19.79 9.62 -28.98
CA LEU A 323 -18.67 9.44 -29.91
C LEU A 323 -19.07 8.57 -31.10
N GLY A 324 -20.05 7.68 -30.92
CA GLY A 324 -20.53 6.75 -31.94
C GLY A 324 -19.79 5.41 -31.93
N GLY A 325 -19.02 5.13 -30.87
CA GLY A 325 -18.28 3.89 -30.68
C GLY A 325 -16.91 4.11 -30.04
N LEU A 326 -16.11 3.05 -30.06
CA LEU A 326 -14.73 2.99 -29.59
C LEU A 326 -13.84 2.35 -30.66
N GLU A 327 -12.60 2.82 -30.76
CA GLU A 327 -11.52 2.17 -31.50
C GLU A 327 -10.98 0.95 -30.74
N SER A 328 -10.21 0.12 -31.45
CA SER A 328 -9.49 -1.00 -30.83
C SER A 328 -8.32 -0.49 -30.00
N GLU A 329 -7.89 -1.28 -29.00
CA GLU A 329 -6.65 -1.04 -28.25
C GLU A 329 -5.42 -0.95 -29.16
N GLN A 330 -5.46 -1.64 -30.31
CA GLN A 330 -4.37 -1.61 -31.29
C GLN A 330 -4.32 -0.28 -32.05
N ASP A 331 -5.48 0.31 -32.37
CA ASP A 331 -5.57 1.55 -33.14
C ASP A 331 -5.41 2.80 -32.28
N TYR A 332 -5.80 2.71 -31.00
CA TYR A 332 -5.68 3.76 -29.99
C TYR A 332 -5.18 3.19 -28.66
N SER A 333 -3.87 3.00 -28.54
CA SER A 333 -3.27 2.29 -27.40
C SER A 333 -3.21 3.10 -26.10
N TYR A 334 -3.27 2.39 -24.98
CA TYR A 334 -3.21 2.95 -23.64
C TYR A 334 -1.83 3.51 -23.25
N LEU A 335 -1.84 4.77 -22.80
CA LEU A 335 -0.66 5.55 -22.40
C LEU A 335 -0.61 5.85 -20.89
N GLY A 336 -1.73 5.69 -20.17
CA GLY A 336 -1.78 5.90 -18.73
C GLY A 336 -1.68 7.36 -18.28
N HIS A 337 -2.02 8.30 -19.16
CA HIS A 337 -2.17 9.72 -18.86
C HIS A 337 -3.07 10.37 -19.90
N LYS A 338 -3.61 11.55 -19.60
CA LYS A 338 -4.46 12.29 -20.53
C LYS A 338 -3.63 12.89 -21.67
N GLU A 339 -4.07 12.64 -22.89
CA GLU A 339 -3.56 13.24 -24.11
C GLU A 339 -4.68 14.03 -24.83
N ARG A 340 -4.34 14.61 -25.97
CA ARG A 340 -5.34 15.22 -26.85
C ARG A 340 -6.15 14.12 -27.54
N CYS A 341 -7.48 14.18 -27.40
CA CYS A 341 -8.41 13.30 -28.11
C CYS A 341 -8.08 13.26 -29.62
N SER A 342 -7.77 12.05 -30.09
CA SER A 342 -7.41 11.76 -31.49
C SER A 342 -8.37 10.78 -32.17
N PHE A 343 -9.55 10.59 -31.57
CA PHE A 343 -10.58 9.66 -32.01
C PHE A 343 -10.94 9.83 -33.50
N SER A 344 -11.10 8.71 -34.18
CA SER A 344 -11.49 8.63 -35.57
C SER A 344 -12.72 7.73 -35.79
N THR A 345 -13.81 8.32 -36.29
CA THR A 345 -15.05 7.59 -36.60
C THR A 345 -14.86 6.50 -37.67
N THR A 346 -13.79 6.57 -38.48
CA THR A 346 -13.50 5.56 -39.50
C THR A 346 -12.79 4.31 -38.96
N LYS A 347 -12.36 4.33 -37.69
CA LYS A 347 -11.65 3.23 -37.01
C LYS A 347 -12.46 2.58 -35.88
N VAL A 348 -13.73 2.98 -35.74
CA VAL A 348 -14.64 2.40 -34.74
C VAL A 348 -14.71 0.88 -34.91
N SER A 349 -14.43 0.18 -33.81
CA SER A 349 -14.37 -1.28 -33.73
C SER A 349 -15.58 -1.87 -32.99
N ALA A 350 -16.15 -1.13 -32.04
CA ALA A 350 -17.40 -1.49 -31.37
C ALA A 350 -18.21 -0.24 -31.02
N TYR A 351 -19.53 -0.40 -30.86
CA TYR A 351 -20.43 0.67 -30.41
C TYR A 351 -21.46 0.11 -29.44
N ILE A 352 -22.15 1.01 -28.74
CA ILE A 352 -23.28 0.67 -27.86
C ILE A 352 -24.50 1.49 -28.25
N ASN A 353 -25.69 0.91 -28.02
CA ASN A 353 -26.97 1.55 -28.30
C ASN A 353 -27.49 2.31 -27.07
N SER A 354 -27.20 1.80 -25.87
CA SER A 354 -27.49 2.44 -24.58
C SER A 354 -26.75 1.73 -23.45
N SER A 355 -27.03 2.10 -22.21
CA SER A 355 -26.60 1.41 -21.00
C SER A 355 -27.73 1.26 -19.98
N VAL A 356 -27.61 0.27 -19.09
CA VAL A 356 -28.58 -0.02 -18.03
C VAL A 356 -27.91 -0.22 -16.68
N GLU A 357 -28.65 0.11 -15.62
CA GLU A 357 -28.32 -0.20 -14.23
C GLU A 357 -28.96 -1.52 -13.81
N ILE A 358 -28.18 -2.37 -13.16
CA ILE A 358 -28.62 -3.68 -12.68
C ILE A 358 -29.02 -3.55 -11.20
N PRO A 359 -30.17 -4.12 -10.78
CA PRO A 359 -30.60 -4.11 -9.38
C PRO A 359 -29.54 -4.64 -8.41
N LYS A 360 -29.55 -4.11 -7.18
CA LYS A 360 -28.55 -4.44 -6.13
C LYS A 360 -28.66 -5.86 -5.56
N ASP A 361 -29.67 -6.63 -5.98
CA ASP A 361 -29.88 -7.99 -5.51
C ASP A 361 -28.86 -8.93 -6.16
N GLU A 362 -28.03 -9.59 -5.35
CA GLU A 362 -26.96 -10.46 -5.84
C GLU A 362 -27.45 -11.69 -6.62
N THR A 363 -28.69 -12.14 -6.38
CA THR A 363 -29.31 -13.22 -7.16
C THR A 363 -29.65 -12.73 -8.56
N GLN A 364 -30.21 -11.52 -8.66
CA GLN A 364 -30.49 -10.88 -9.95
C GLN A 364 -29.20 -10.52 -10.71
N ILE A 365 -28.14 -10.10 -10.00
CA ILE A 365 -26.81 -9.88 -10.59
C ILE A 365 -26.26 -11.20 -11.16
N ALA A 366 -26.37 -12.31 -10.43
CA ALA A 366 -25.92 -13.63 -10.92
C ALA A 366 -26.70 -14.08 -12.17
N ALA A 367 -28.01 -13.83 -12.19
CA ALA A 367 -28.87 -14.15 -13.33
C ALA A 367 -28.52 -13.32 -14.57
N TRP A 368 -28.34 -12.01 -14.42
CA TRP A 368 -27.84 -11.17 -15.51
C TRP A 368 -26.47 -11.61 -15.98
N LEU A 369 -25.53 -11.83 -15.06
CA LEU A 369 -24.18 -12.22 -15.42
C LEU A 369 -24.18 -13.50 -16.27
N ALA A 370 -24.92 -14.53 -15.86
CA ALA A 370 -24.96 -15.78 -16.61
C ALA A 370 -25.63 -15.67 -17.99
N GLU A 371 -26.72 -14.90 -18.10
CA GLU A 371 -27.49 -14.85 -19.36
C GLU A 371 -27.03 -13.73 -20.31
N LYS A 372 -26.64 -12.58 -19.75
CA LYS A 372 -26.42 -11.34 -20.49
C LYS A 372 -24.95 -10.94 -20.60
N GLY A 373 -24.02 -11.56 -19.88
CA GLY A 373 -22.59 -11.26 -20.02
C GLY A 373 -21.96 -10.53 -18.82
N PRO A 374 -20.65 -10.24 -18.90
CA PRO A 374 -19.89 -9.53 -17.86
C PRO A 374 -20.52 -8.19 -17.45
N ILE A 375 -20.32 -7.77 -16.20
CA ILE A 375 -20.94 -6.57 -15.60
C ILE A 375 -19.86 -5.60 -15.11
N SER A 376 -19.97 -4.31 -15.47
CA SER A 376 -19.16 -3.26 -14.85
C SER A 376 -19.69 -2.98 -13.44
N ILE A 377 -18.85 -3.16 -12.42
CA ILE A 377 -19.18 -2.95 -11.01
C ILE A 377 -18.21 -1.96 -10.35
N ALA A 378 -18.58 -1.44 -9.18
CA ALA A 378 -17.66 -0.73 -8.30
C ALA A 378 -17.66 -1.32 -6.88
N LEU A 379 -16.52 -1.23 -6.20
CA LEU A 379 -16.33 -1.72 -4.83
C LEU A 379 -15.33 -0.84 -4.08
N ASN A 380 -15.19 -1.07 -2.77
CA ASN A 380 -14.08 -0.55 -1.98
C ASN A 380 -12.84 -1.44 -2.15
N ALA A 381 -11.72 -0.87 -2.59
CA ALA A 381 -10.51 -1.61 -2.91
C ALA A 381 -9.43 -1.60 -1.80
N PHE A 382 -9.75 -1.15 -0.59
CA PHE A 382 -8.77 -1.02 0.49
C PHE A 382 -8.08 -2.37 0.80
N ALA A 383 -8.86 -3.43 1.02
CA ALA A 383 -8.30 -4.77 1.24
C ALA A 383 -7.57 -5.34 0.01
N MET A 384 -7.92 -4.90 -1.20
CA MET A 384 -7.32 -5.37 -2.45
C MET A 384 -5.85 -4.94 -2.59
N GLN A 385 -5.41 -3.88 -1.90
CA GLN A 385 -4.01 -3.46 -1.90
C GLN A 385 -3.06 -4.62 -1.55
N PHE A 386 -3.50 -5.53 -0.67
CA PHE A 386 -2.68 -6.63 -0.14
C PHE A 386 -3.12 -8.02 -0.59
N TYR A 387 -4.16 -8.13 -1.42
CA TYR A 387 -4.70 -9.42 -1.85
C TYR A 387 -3.71 -10.20 -2.74
N ARG A 388 -3.54 -11.50 -2.46
CA ARG A 388 -2.73 -12.42 -3.26
C ARG A 388 -3.58 -13.45 -3.97
N LYS A 389 -4.44 -14.16 -3.25
CA LYS A 389 -5.32 -15.23 -3.79
C LYS A 389 -6.36 -15.65 -2.76
N GLY A 390 -7.25 -16.57 -3.13
CA GLY A 390 -8.31 -17.12 -2.28
C GLY A 390 -9.58 -16.27 -2.31
N ILE A 391 -10.62 -16.69 -1.58
CA ILE A 391 -11.88 -15.92 -1.55
C ILE A 391 -11.78 -14.88 -0.44
N SER A 392 -11.70 -13.61 -0.81
CA SER A 392 -11.65 -12.49 0.12
C SER A 392 -13.02 -12.24 0.75
N HIS A 393 -13.06 -12.16 2.08
CA HIS A 393 -14.23 -11.73 2.83
C HIS A 393 -13.79 -10.85 4.01
N PRO A 394 -13.26 -9.65 3.71
CA PRO A 394 -12.69 -8.79 4.73
C PRO A 394 -13.80 -8.20 5.60
N PHE A 395 -13.48 -7.98 6.88
CA PHE A 395 -14.40 -7.29 7.77
C PHE A 395 -14.71 -5.87 7.25
N ARG A 396 -15.90 -5.36 7.53
CA ARG A 396 -16.42 -4.08 6.98
C ARG A 396 -15.47 -2.88 7.18
N ILE A 397 -14.65 -2.90 8.23
CA ILE A 397 -13.67 -1.83 8.50
C ILE A 397 -12.55 -1.76 7.45
N PHE A 398 -12.24 -2.87 6.78
CA PHE A 398 -11.24 -2.94 5.70
C PHE A 398 -11.87 -2.94 4.30
N CYS A 399 -13.21 -2.90 4.22
CA CYS A 399 -13.92 -2.91 2.96
C CYS A 399 -15.33 -2.31 3.13
N ASN A 400 -15.38 -1.01 3.44
CA ASN A 400 -16.64 -0.36 3.77
C ASN A 400 -17.51 -0.22 2.50
N PRO A 401 -18.70 -0.84 2.44
CA PRO A 401 -19.55 -0.83 1.24
C PRO A 401 -20.08 0.55 0.86
N TRP A 402 -19.92 1.57 1.72
CA TRP A 402 -20.29 2.96 1.42
C TRP A 402 -19.15 3.80 0.86
N MET A 403 -17.92 3.27 0.84
CA MET A 403 -16.72 3.98 0.38
C MET A 403 -16.19 3.35 -0.90
N ILE A 404 -17.06 3.14 -1.89
CA ILE A 404 -16.64 2.60 -3.19
C ILE A 404 -15.66 3.57 -3.86
N ASP A 405 -14.53 3.03 -4.32
CA ASP A 405 -13.41 3.80 -4.86
C ASP A 405 -12.68 3.10 -6.00
N HIS A 406 -13.16 1.93 -6.44
CA HIS A 406 -12.56 1.20 -7.56
C HIS A 406 -13.61 0.56 -8.45
N ALA A 407 -13.43 0.68 -9.76
CA ALA A 407 -14.30 0.07 -10.76
C ALA A 407 -13.60 -1.13 -11.41
N VAL A 408 -14.32 -2.24 -11.54
CA VAL A 408 -13.80 -3.54 -11.96
C VAL A 408 -14.87 -4.31 -12.73
N LEU A 409 -14.45 -5.34 -13.48
CA LEU A 409 -15.36 -6.13 -14.29
C LEU A 409 -15.70 -7.45 -13.58
N LEU A 410 -16.98 -7.67 -13.31
CA LEU A 410 -17.50 -8.93 -12.80
C LEU A 410 -17.68 -9.92 -13.98
N VAL A 411 -16.96 -11.04 -13.95
CA VAL A 411 -16.88 -11.98 -15.09
C VAL A 411 -17.45 -13.37 -14.80
N GLY A 412 -17.64 -13.70 -13.52
CA GLY A 412 -18.18 -15.00 -13.15
C GLY A 412 -18.52 -15.12 -11.67
N TYR A 413 -18.98 -16.29 -11.29
CA TYR A 413 -19.24 -16.71 -9.93
C TYR A 413 -19.21 -18.22 -9.80
N GLY A 414 -19.05 -18.70 -8.57
CA GLY A 414 -19.10 -20.12 -8.29
C GLY A 414 -19.00 -20.39 -6.80
N ASP A 415 -18.50 -21.57 -6.48
CA ASP A 415 -18.24 -22.03 -5.12
C ASP A 415 -16.87 -22.72 -5.07
N ARG A 416 -16.05 -22.41 -4.05
CA ARG A 416 -14.84 -23.19 -3.72
C ARG A 416 -15.00 -23.75 -2.31
N ASN A 417 -15.22 -25.06 -2.20
CA ASN A 417 -15.32 -25.78 -0.92
C ASN A 417 -16.41 -25.22 0.03
N GLY A 418 -17.60 -24.94 -0.49
CA GLY A 418 -18.74 -24.41 0.27
C GLY A 418 -18.65 -22.92 0.55
N LYS A 419 -17.72 -22.19 -0.09
CA LYS A 419 -17.64 -20.72 -0.02
C LYS A 419 -17.99 -20.14 -1.40
N PRO A 420 -19.14 -19.45 -1.52
CA PRO A 420 -19.55 -18.83 -2.77
C PRO A 420 -18.70 -17.59 -3.05
N PHE A 421 -18.36 -17.37 -4.32
CA PHE A 421 -17.54 -16.24 -4.74
C PHE A 421 -18.05 -15.58 -6.02
N TRP A 422 -17.63 -14.33 -6.19
CA TRP A 422 -17.60 -13.56 -7.42
C TRP A 422 -16.19 -13.59 -8.01
N ALA A 423 -16.05 -13.84 -9.31
CA ALA A 423 -14.81 -13.70 -10.06
C ALA A 423 -14.77 -12.31 -10.72
N ILE A 424 -13.76 -11.53 -10.36
CA ILE A 424 -13.65 -10.12 -10.73
C ILE A 424 -12.32 -9.91 -11.46
N LYS A 425 -12.37 -9.40 -12.70
CA LYS A 425 -11.22 -8.98 -13.47
C LYS A 425 -10.79 -7.59 -13.03
N ASN A 426 -9.54 -7.46 -12.60
CA ASN A 426 -8.96 -6.18 -12.20
C ASN A 426 -8.14 -5.54 -13.34
N SER A 427 -7.76 -4.28 -13.18
CA SER A 427 -6.99 -3.46 -14.14
C SER A 427 -5.57 -3.15 -13.64
N TRP A 428 -5.03 -3.99 -12.76
CA TRP A 428 -3.69 -3.80 -12.18
C TRP A 428 -2.67 -4.80 -12.72
N GLY A 429 -2.86 -5.34 -13.91
CA GLY A 429 -1.93 -6.30 -14.51
C GLY A 429 -2.00 -7.71 -13.89
N LYS A 430 -1.43 -8.68 -14.62
CA LYS A 430 -1.44 -10.11 -14.27
C LYS A 430 -0.55 -10.46 -13.08
N ASP A 431 0.38 -9.57 -12.73
CA ASP A 431 1.31 -9.72 -11.60
C ASP A 431 0.65 -9.44 -10.23
N TRP A 432 -0.62 -9.02 -10.24
CA TRP A 432 -1.42 -8.78 -9.04
C TRP A 432 -2.53 -9.85 -8.90
N GLY A 433 -2.87 -10.24 -7.67
CA GLY A 433 -3.94 -11.19 -7.39
C GLY A 433 -3.73 -12.58 -8.01
N GLU A 434 -4.82 -13.27 -8.32
CA GLU A 434 -4.79 -14.54 -9.06
C GLU A 434 -4.75 -14.23 -10.56
N GLU A 435 -3.56 -13.99 -11.11
CA GLU A 435 -3.35 -13.67 -12.53
C GLU A 435 -4.15 -12.43 -13.00
N GLY A 436 -4.30 -11.44 -12.12
CA GLY A 436 -5.10 -10.23 -12.36
C GLY A 436 -6.55 -10.30 -11.89
N TYR A 437 -6.96 -11.44 -11.32
CA TYR A 437 -8.32 -11.64 -10.82
C TYR A 437 -8.40 -11.56 -9.29
N TYR A 438 -9.54 -11.06 -8.84
CA TYR A 438 -9.96 -10.99 -7.46
C TYR A 438 -11.17 -11.90 -7.24
N TYR A 439 -11.14 -12.69 -6.18
CA TYR A 439 -12.28 -13.51 -5.80
C TYR A 439 -12.86 -12.97 -4.50
N LEU A 440 -14.11 -12.50 -4.57
CA LEU A 440 -14.80 -11.84 -3.47
C LEU A 440 -15.96 -12.70 -3.00
N TYR A 441 -16.18 -12.81 -1.70
CA TYR A 441 -17.30 -13.56 -1.14
C TYR A 441 -18.65 -13.04 -1.66
N ARG A 442 -19.51 -13.96 -2.09
CA ARG A 442 -20.83 -13.67 -2.67
C ARG A 442 -21.95 -13.89 -1.67
N GLY A 443 -22.94 -12.98 -1.68
CA GLY A 443 -24.19 -13.10 -0.92
C GLY A 443 -24.33 -12.18 0.30
N THR A 444 -23.40 -11.24 0.51
CA THR A 444 -23.39 -10.32 1.66
C THR A 444 -23.27 -8.84 1.28
N GLY A 445 -23.23 -8.50 -0.02
CA GLY A 445 -22.90 -7.17 -0.51
C GLY A 445 -21.47 -6.76 -0.15
N ALA A 446 -20.55 -7.74 -0.06
CA ALA A 446 -19.18 -7.53 0.38
C ALA A 446 -18.54 -6.38 -0.41
N CYS A 447 -17.85 -5.49 0.31
CA CYS A 447 -17.18 -4.32 -0.27
C CYS A 447 -18.07 -3.35 -1.08
N GLY A 448 -19.40 -3.49 -1.03
CA GLY A 448 -20.34 -2.67 -1.79
C GLY A 448 -20.42 -3.04 -3.28
N MET A 449 -19.92 -4.23 -3.66
CA MET A 449 -19.83 -4.67 -5.06
C MET A 449 -21.15 -4.62 -5.84
N ASN A 450 -22.28 -4.75 -5.14
CA ASN A 450 -23.62 -4.76 -5.70
C ASN A 450 -24.27 -3.37 -5.80
N THR A 451 -23.55 -2.30 -5.45
CA THR A 451 -24.15 -0.96 -5.33
C THR A 451 -24.14 -0.14 -6.62
N MET A 452 -23.21 -0.44 -7.54
CA MET A 452 -23.05 0.26 -8.81
C MET A 452 -22.82 -0.76 -9.94
N CYS A 453 -23.83 -1.58 -10.22
CA CYS A 453 -23.78 -2.59 -11.29
C CYS A 453 -24.39 -2.03 -12.57
N SER A 454 -23.68 -2.15 -13.69
CA SER A 454 -24.12 -1.58 -14.97
C SER A 454 -23.63 -2.39 -16.17
N SER A 455 -24.34 -2.29 -17.28
CA SER A 455 -23.97 -2.94 -18.53
C SER A 455 -24.39 -2.10 -19.73
N ALA A 456 -23.58 -2.13 -20.78
CA ALA A 456 -23.95 -1.70 -22.11
C ALA A 456 -25.06 -2.58 -22.70
N VAL A 457 -25.82 -2.00 -23.61
CA VAL A 457 -26.83 -2.65 -24.45
C VAL A 457 -26.40 -2.49 -25.89
N ILE A 458 -26.34 -3.62 -26.60
CA ILE A 458 -25.91 -3.71 -28.00
C ILE A 458 -26.97 -4.51 -28.76
N ASP A 459 -27.46 -3.93 -29.85
CA ASP A 459 -28.49 -4.51 -30.72
C ASP A 459 -27.91 -5.40 -31.82
#